data_AF-A0A3S0BLN7-F1
#
_entry.id   AF-A0A3S0BLN7-F1
#
_cell.length_a   1.000
_cell.length_b   1.000
_cell.length_c   1.000
_cell.angle_alpha   90.00
_cell.angle_beta   90.00
_cell.angle_gamma   90.00
#
_symmetry.space_group_name_H-M   'P 1'
#
loop_
_entity.id
_entity.type
_entity.pdbx_description
1 polymer ?
#
loop_
_entity_poly.entity_id
_entity_poly.type
_entity_poly.pdbx_seq_one_letter_code
_entity_poly.pdbx_strand_id
1 'polypeptide(L)'
;MLTNLFRLISPRLTFALIFIFCASSIAYAFYSQFYKGADPCPLCIAQRIIYGFLGILSLVALINNCKGFGNRIYGILLLAIALFGVKTAYHHVWLQSLPPDQWPASCGMPLDILFKKIPLTGFIHTILSGTAECAMVSWKVFGFSGPLVSMWGYILVAIGAFYVLIHRKPAQKLY
;
A
#
# COMPACT_ATOMS: atom_id res chain seq x y z
N MET A 1 -8.63 -25.33 18.39
CA MET A 1 -9.13 -23.94 18.24
C MET A 1 -8.64 -23.27 16.96
N LEU A 2 -7.34 -23.32 16.62
CA LEU A 2 -6.81 -22.75 15.35
C LEU A 2 -7.45 -23.36 14.07
N THR A 3 -7.76 -24.64 14.06
CA THR A 3 -8.33 -25.35 12.89
C THR A 3 -9.70 -24.83 12.45
N ASN A 4 -10.51 -24.29 13.36
CA ASN A 4 -11.79 -23.67 13.02
C ASN A 4 -11.62 -22.24 12.48
N LEU A 5 -10.56 -21.53 12.90
CA LEU A 5 -10.23 -20.19 12.40
C LEU A 5 -9.86 -20.25 10.91
N PHE A 6 -9.03 -21.22 10.50
CA PHE A 6 -8.68 -21.46 9.10
C PHE A 6 -9.87 -21.89 8.23
N ARG A 7 -10.90 -22.52 8.81
CA ARG A 7 -12.13 -22.88 8.10
C ARG A 7 -13.04 -21.67 7.83
N LEU A 8 -13.00 -20.64 8.68
CA LEU A 8 -13.79 -19.41 8.55
C LEU A 8 -13.18 -18.43 7.54
N ILE A 9 -11.85 -18.42 7.39
CA ILE A 9 -11.14 -17.54 6.47
C ILE A 9 -11.25 -18.10 5.03
N SER A 10 -12.41 -17.86 4.42
CA SER A 10 -12.62 -18.10 2.99
C SER A 10 -11.87 -17.05 2.16
N PRO A 11 -11.43 -17.37 0.92
CA PRO A 11 -10.77 -16.39 0.05
C PRO A 11 -11.58 -15.10 -0.16
N ARG A 12 -12.91 -15.20 -0.15
CA ARG A 12 -13.81 -14.04 -0.22
C ARG A 12 -13.68 -13.14 1.00
N LEU A 13 -13.65 -13.71 2.20
CA LEU A 13 -13.44 -12.96 3.43
C LEU A 13 -12.08 -12.26 3.42
N THR A 14 -11.04 -12.95 2.93
CA THR A 14 -9.71 -12.34 2.80
C THR A 14 -9.71 -11.12 1.86
N PHE A 15 -10.36 -11.20 0.69
CA PHE A 15 -10.48 -10.05 -0.20
C PHE A 15 -11.28 -8.90 0.43
N ALA A 16 -12.37 -9.21 1.15
CA ALA A 16 -13.14 -8.19 1.86
C ALA A 16 -12.31 -7.50 2.97
N LEU A 17 -11.54 -8.27 3.74
CA LEU A 17 -10.65 -7.74 4.77
C LEU A 17 -9.55 -6.86 4.16
N ILE A 18 -8.94 -7.27 3.04
CA ILE A 18 -7.95 -6.45 2.31
C ILE A 18 -8.59 -5.13 1.87
N PHE A 19 -9.79 -5.17 1.27
CA PHE A 19 -10.49 -3.96 0.82
C PHE A 19 -10.76 -3.00 1.97
N ILE A 20 -11.35 -3.49 3.07
CA ILE A 20 -11.66 -2.67 4.26
C ILE A 20 -10.37 -2.07 4.84
N PHE A 21 -9.30 -2.86 4.90
CA PHE A 21 -8.01 -2.40 5.41
C PHE A 21 -7.41 -1.29 4.53
N CYS A 22 -7.40 -1.46 3.21
CA CYS A 22 -6.92 -0.44 2.28
C CYS A 22 -7.76 0.83 2.33
N ALA A 23 -9.09 0.71 2.35
CA ALA A 23 -10.01 1.84 2.46
C ALA A 23 -9.80 2.61 3.78
N SER A 24 -9.66 1.90 4.89
CA SER A 24 -9.41 2.50 6.21
C SER A 24 -8.05 3.22 6.25
N SER A 25 -7.02 2.65 5.63
CA SER A 25 -5.68 3.25 5.55
C SER A 25 -5.70 4.56 4.75
N ILE A 26 -6.42 4.59 3.62
CA ILE A 26 -6.59 5.80 2.81
C ILE A 26 -7.40 6.86 3.55
N ALA A 27 -8.51 6.46 4.19
CA ALA A 27 -9.34 7.37 4.98
C ALA A 27 -8.53 8.03 6.11
N TYR A 28 -7.70 7.25 6.80
CA TYR A 28 -6.83 7.76 7.85
C TYR A 28 -5.73 8.70 7.29
N ALA A 29 -5.22 8.44 6.09
CA ALA A 29 -4.27 9.33 5.44
C ALA A 29 -4.90 10.68 5.03
N PHE A 30 -6.17 10.69 4.61
CA PHE A 30 -6.90 11.94 4.39
C PHE A 30 -7.20 12.67 5.70
N TYR A 31 -7.55 11.94 6.75
CA TYR A 31 -7.73 12.52 8.08
C TYR A 31 -6.45 13.20 8.57
N SER A 32 -5.28 12.58 8.41
CA SER A 32 -4.01 13.21 8.82
C SER A 32 -3.67 14.45 7.98
N GLN A 33 -3.99 14.45 6.69
CA GLN A 33 -3.76 15.62 5.85
C GLN A 33 -4.70 16.79 6.19
N PHE A 34 -6.01 16.57 6.21
CA PHE A 34 -6.97 17.67 6.38
C PHE A 34 -7.11 18.14 7.83
N TYR A 35 -6.99 17.22 8.80
CA TYR A 35 -7.25 17.54 10.20
C TYR A 35 -5.96 17.85 10.98
N LYS A 36 -4.86 17.16 10.70
CA LYS A 36 -3.57 17.41 11.37
C LYS A 36 -2.67 18.37 10.59
N GLY A 37 -3.08 18.80 9.39
CA GLY A 37 -2.30 19.72 8.54
C GLY A 37 -0.97 19.13 8.08
N ALA A 38 -0.86 17.80 8.00
CA ALA A 38 0.38 17.17 7.57
C ALA A 38 0.55 17.32 6.05
N ASP A 39 1.63 17.99 5.64
CA ASP A 39 1.95 18.15 4.22
C ASP A 39 2.25 16.78 3.57
N PRO A 40 1.56 16.44 2.47
CA PRO A 40 1.75 15.16 1.81
C PRO A 40 3.04 15.15 0.99
N CYS A 41 3.97 14.27 1.33
CA CYS A 41 5.17 14.06 0.54
C CYS A 41 4.88 13.30 -0.78
N PRO A 42 5.69 13.44 -1.84
CA PRO A 42 5.49 12.72 -3.11
C PRO A 42 5.42 11.18 -2.94
N LEU A 43 6.28 10.61 -2.09
CA LEU A 43 6.27 9.17 -1.77
C LEU A 43 4.99 8.76 -1.02
N CYS A 44 4.46 9.64 -0.17
CA CYS A 44 3.24 9.41 0.59
C CYS A 44 2.04 9.26 -0.35
N ILE A 45 1.99 10.08 -1.40
CA ILE A 45 0.95 10.03 -2.43
C ILE A 45 1.10 8.76 -3.28
N ALA A 46 2.32 8.41 -3.67
CA ALA A 46 2.58 7.16 -4.37
C ALA A 46 2.08 5.94 -3.58
N GLN A 47 2.33 5.90 -2.26
CA GLN A 47 1.78 4.84 -1.40
C GLN A 47 0.25 4.86 -1.37
N ARG A 48 -0.40 6.03 -1.29
CA ARG A 48 -1.87 6.10 -1.34
C ARG A 48 -2.44 5.52 -2.64
N ILE A 49 -1.78 5.79 -3.77
CA ILE A 49 -2.16 5.25 -5.07
C ILE A 49 -2.03 3.72 -5.09
N ILE A 50 -0.93 3.18 -4.56
CA ILE A 50 -0.72 1.71 -4.45
C ILE A 50 -1.82 1.07 -3.59
N TYR A 51 -2.12 1.64 -2.42
CA TYR A 51 -3.25 1.17 -1.60
C TYR A 51 -4.60 1.28 -2.31
N GLY A 52 -4.80 2.33 -3.10
CA GLY A 52 -6.00 2.48 -3.93
C GLY A 52 -6.14 1.36 -4.95
N PHE A 53 -5.06 1.03 -5.66
CA PHE A 53 -5.03 -0.11 -6.60
C PHE A 53 -5.29 -1.45 -5.91
N LEU A 54 -4.67 -1.70 -4.75
CA LEU A 54 -4.93 -2.91 -3.95
C LEU A 54 -6.39 -3.00 -3.49
N GLY A 55 -6.96 -1.88 -3.04
CA GLY A 55 -8.37 -1.77 -2.65
C GLY A 55 -9.30 -2.07 -3.83
N ILE A 56 -9.10 -1.42 -4.97
CA ILE A 56 -9.94 -1.64 -6.16
C ILE A 56 -9.83 -3.08 -6.65
N LEU A 57 -8.62 -3.64 -6.75
CA LEU A 57 -8.44 -5.03 -7.20
C LEU A 57 -9.08 -6.03 -6.24
N SER A 58 -8.98 -5.81 -4.93
CA SER A 58 -9.63 -6.67 -3.93
C SER A 58 -11.15 -6.55 -3.96
N LEU A 59 -11.70 -5.36 -4.22
CA LEU A 59 -13.14 -5.16 -4.41
C LEU A 59 -13.64 -5.86 -5.67
N VAL A 60 -12.93 -5.72 -6.79
CA VAL A 60 -13.27 -6.43 -8.04
C VAL A 60 -13.19 -7.94 -7.84
N ALA A 61 -12.16 -8.45 -7.16
CA ALA A 61 -12.04 -9.86 -6.83
C ALA A 61 -13.20 -10.36 -5.94
N LEU A 62 -13.68 -9.52 -5.02
CA LEU A 62 -14.82 -9.80 -4.16
C LEU A 62 -16.13 -9.87 -4.96
N ILE A 63 -16.37 -8.90 -5.85
CA ILE A 63 -17.59 -8.81 -6.69
C ILE A 63 -17.63 -9.94 -7.72
N ASN A 64 -16.52 -10.17 -8.44
CA ASN A 64 -16.44 -11.21 -9.48
C ASN A 64 -16.58 -12.62 -8.91
N ASN A 65 -16.47 -12.76 -7.58
CA ASN A 65 -16.73 -13.99 -6.88
C ASN A 65 -15.99 -15.21 -7.46
N CYS A 66 -14.77 -14.96 -7.94
CA CYS A 66 -14.04 -15.94 -8.69
C CYS A 66 -13.79 -17.20 -7.84
N LYS A 67 -13.98 -18.37 -8.47
CA LYS A 67 -13.62 -19.67 -7.87
C LYS A 67 -12.44 -20.25 -8.64
N GLY A 68 -11.51 -20.88 -7.94
CA GLY A 68 -10.35 -21.52 -8.56
C GLY A 68 -9.41 -20.51 -9.25
N PHE A 69 -9.38 -20.52 -10.59
CA PHE A 69 -8.36 -19.83 -11.39
C PHE A 69 -8.39 -18.30 -11.23
N GLY A 70 -9.56 -17.67 -11.13
CA GLY A 70 -9.63 -16.22 -10.95
C GLY A 70 -9.03 -15.74 -9.62
N ASN A 71 -9.18 -16.52 -8.53
CA ASN A 71 -8.51 -16.20 -7.26
C ASN A 71 -6.98 -16.23 -7.37
N ARG A 72 -6.45 -17.07 -8.27
CA ARG A 72 -5.02 -17.14 -8.52
C ARG A 72 -4.52 -15.90 -9.23
N ILE A 73 -5.23 -15.42 -10.24
CA ILE A 73 -4.88 -14.19 -10.96
C ILE A 73 -4.90 -13.00 -10.00
N TYR A 74 -6.01 -12.80 -9.27
CA TYR A 74 -6.11 -11.71 -8.31
C TYR A 74 -5.11 -11.83 -7.17
N GLY A 75 -4.87 -13.04 -6.65
CA GLY A 75 -3.88 -13.27 -5.60
C GLY A 75 -2.46 -12.93 -6.04
N ILE A 76 -2.05 -13.32 -7.26
CA ILE A 76 -0.73 -12.97 -7.82
C ILE A 76 -0.61 -11.46 -8.04
N LEU A 77 -1.64 -10.83 -8.62
CA LEU A 77 -1.64 -9.39 -8.86
C LEU A 77 -1.54 -8.60 -7.55
N LEU A 78 -2.36 -8.94 -6.55
CA LEU A 78 -2.33 -8.31 -5.24
C LEU A 78 -0.98 -8.52 -4.56
N LEU A 79 -0.40 -9.72 -4.65
CA LEU A 79 0.91 -10.01 -4.07
C LEU A 79 2.02 -9.17 -4.73
N ALA A 80 2.04 -9.10 -6.07
CA ALA A 80 3.03 -8.32 -6.81
C ALA A 80 2.96 -6.83 -6.46
N ILE A 81 1.74 -6.26 -6.43
CA ILE A 81 1.53 -4.85 -6.08
C ILE A 81 1.86 -4.60 -4.61
N ALA A 82 1.50 -5.51 -3.70
CA ALA A 82 1.83 -5.39 -2.28
C ALA A 82 3.34 -5.42 -2.05
N LEU A 83 4.09 -6.31 -2.73
CA LEU A 83 5.55 -6.34 -2.65
C LEU A 83 6.19 -5.05 -3.19
N PHE A 84 5.63 -4.48 -4.27
CA PHE A 84 6.04 -3.16 -4.75
C PHE A 84 5.76 -2.07 -3.71
N GLY A 85 4.61 -2.13 -3.03
CA GLY A 85 4.27 -1.30 -1.88
C GLY A 85 5.27 -1.42 -0.74
N VAL A 86 5.67 -2.64 -0.37
CA VAL A 86 6.72 -2.88 0.65
C VAL A 86 8.04 -2.25 0.23
N LYS A 87 8.47 -2.42 -1.03
CA LYS A 87 9.71 -1.82 -1.54
C LYS A 87 9.69 -0.29 -1.43
N THR A 88 8.60 0.35 -1.84
CA THR A 88 8.46 1.81 -1.78
C THR A 88 8.37 2.32 -0.33
N ALA A 89 7.68 1.60 0.56
CA ALA A 89 7.62 1.94 1.97
C ALA A 89 8.96 1.74 2.69
N TYR A 90 9.68 0.67 2.38
CA TYR A 90 11.03 0.45 2.88
C TYR A 90 11.98 1.58 2.47
N HIS A 91 11.95 2.00 1.19
CA HIS A 91 12.73 3.13 0.72
C HIS A 91 12.39 4.42 1.49
N HIS A 92 11.11 4.63 1.79
CA HIS A 92 10.66 5.79 2.58
C HIS A 92 11.20 5.76 4.02
N VAL A 93 11.10 4.61 4.70
CA VAL A 93 11.64 4.45 6.05
C VAL A 93 13.16 4.62 6.07
N TRP A 94 13.85 4.12 5.04
CA TRP A 94 15.28 4.32 4.86
C TRP A 94 15.63 5.82 4.72
N LEU A 95 14.88 6.57 3.91
CA LEU A 95 15.06 8.02 3.80
C LEU A 95 14.86 8.75 5.15
N GLN A 96 13.91 8.30 5.97
CA GLN A 96 13.70 8.86 7.32
C GLN A 96 14.81 8.52 8.32
N SER A 97 15.62 7.49 8.04
CA SER A 97 16.75 7.11 8.89
C SER A 97 18.05 7.84 8.55
N LEU A 98 18.10 8.55 7.42
CA LEU A 98 19.26 9.32 7.00
C LEU A 98 19.43 10.57 7.87
N PRO A 99 20.67 10.90 8.26
CA PRO A 99 20.95 12.13 8.99
C PRO A 99 20.76 13.37 8.07
N PRO A 100 20.53 14.57 8.64
CA PRO A 100 20.14 15.77 7.86
C PRO A 100 21.12 16.20 6.76
N ASP A 101 22.40 15.90 6.94
CA ASP A 101 23.50 16.15 5.99
C ASP A 101 23.43 15.26 4.74
N GLN A 102 22.69 14.14 4.79
CA GLN A 102 22.55 13.19 3.70
C GLN A 102 21.15 13.18 3.08
N TRP A 103 20.31 14.14 3.44
CA TRP A 103 18.97 14.24 2.84
C TRP A 103 19.08 14.48 1.34
N PRO A 104 18.22 13.83 0.52
CA PRO A 104 18.18 14.07 -0.92
C PRO A 104 18.03 15.57 -1.17
N ALA A 105 18.85 16.11 -2.07
CA ALA A 105 18.79 17.52 -2.44
C ALA A 105 17.38 17.85 -2.93
N SER A 106 16.56 18.45 -2.07
CA SER A 106 15.32 19.06 -2.50
C SER A 106 15.73 20.37 -3.18
N CYS A 107 15.62 20.41 -4.50
CA CYS A 107 15.32 21.66 -5.16
C CYS A 107 14.00 22.10 -4.52
N GLY A 108 14.04 22.95 -3.48
CA GLY A 108 13.02 23.18 -2.44
C GLY A 108 11.69 23.73 -2.95
N MET A 109 11.11 23.03 -3.92
CA MET A 109 9.93 23.37 -4.64
C MET A 109 8.81 22.51 -4.06
N PRO A 110 7.77 23.15 -3.48
CA PRO A 110 6.64 22.41 -2.95
C PRO A 110 5.98 21.58 -4.05
N LEU A 111 5.41 20.45 -3.64
CA LEU A 111 4.88 19.40 -4.51
C LEU A 111 3.91 19.92 -5.59
N ASP A 112 3.12 20.95 -5.28
CA ASP A 112 2.14 21.57 -6.18
C ASP A 112 2.80 22.27 -7.38
N ILE A 113 3.98 22.86 -7.18
CA ILE A 113 4.76 23.49 -8.25
C ILE A 113 5.57 22.42 -9.00
N LEU A 114 6.08 21.40 -8.30
CA LEU A 114 6.79 20.28 -8.91
C LEU A 114 5.91 19.55 -9.94
N PHE A 115 4.64 19.29 -9.58
CA PHE A 115 3.67 18.64 -10.46
C PHE A 115 3.32 19.48 -11.71
N LYS A 116 3.34 20.82 -11.59
CA LYS A 116 3.02 21.72 -12.71
C LYS A 116 4.18 21.93 -13.68
N LYS A 117 5.43 21.80 -13.21
CA LYS A 117 6.62 22.18 -13.99
C LYS A 117 7.39 21.00 -14.58
N ILE A 118 7.25 19.79 -14.05
CA ILE A 118 8.03 18.62 -14.49
C ILE A 118 7.15 17.66 -15.31
N PRO A 119 7.63 17.13 -16.46
CA PRO A 119 6.92 16.09 -17.20
C PRO A 119 6.68 14.84 -16.33
N LEU A 120 5.60 14.10 -16.61
CA LEU A 120 5.18 12.90 -15.85
C LEU A 120 6.33 11.89 -15.60
N THR A 121 7.23 11.71 -16.57
CA THR A 121 8.41 10.85 -16.44
C THR A 121 9.40 11.36 -15.40
N GLY A 122 9.69 12.67 -15.39
CA GLY A 122 10.54 13.31 -14.39
C GLY A 122 9.88 13.34 -13.01
N PHE A 123 8.55 13.43 -12.94
CA PHE A 123 7.80 13.34 -11.69
C PHE A 123 7.89 11.95 -11.05
N ILE A 124 7.76 10.88 -11.84
CA ILE A 124 7.94 9.50 -11.38
C ILE A 124 9.38 9.28 -10.90
N HIS A 125 10.37 9.78 -11.63
CA HIS A 125 11.78 9.69 -11.20
C HIS A 125 12.00 10.42 -9.88
N THR A 126 11.40 11.61 -9.70
CA THR A 126 11.52 12.39 -8.46
C THR A 126 10.82 11.70 -7.28
N ILE A 127 9.68 11.05 -7.51
CA ILE A 127 9.01 10.22 -6.49
C ILE A 127 9.91 9.04 -6.08
N LEU A 128 10.55 8.39 -7.04
CA LEU A 128 11.41 7.23 -6.78
C LEU A 128 12.74 7.61 -6.12
N SER A 129 13.27 8.80 -6.39
CA SER A 129 14.50 9.32 -5.78
C SER A 129 14.28 9.92 -4.39
N GLY A 130 13.04 10.32 -4.07
CA GLY A 130 12.72 10.98 -2.81
C GLY A 130 13.11 12.46 -2.79
N THR A 131 12.52 13.20 -1.84
CA THR A 131 12.83 14.61 -1.57
C THR A 131 13.16 14.78 -0.09
N ALA A 132 13.79 15.87 0.32
CA ALA A 132 14.06 16.17 1.73
C ALA A 132 12.78 16.15 2.59
N GLU A 133 11.63 16.54 2.03
CA GLU A 133 10.33 16.49 2.68
C GLU A 133 9.90 15.05 3.04
N CYS A 134 10.38 14.03 2.31
CA CYS A 134 10.13 12.62 2.63
C CYS A 134 10.97 12.12 3.81
N ALA A 135 12.13 12.74 4.09
CA ALA A 135 12.99 12.38 5.21
C ALA A 135 12.45 12.95 6.54
N MET A 136 11.67 14.02 6.48
CA MET A 136 11.02 14.61 7.66
C MET A 136 9.84 13.76 8.13
N VAL A 137 9.77 13.52 9.45
CA VAL A 137 8.63 12.85 10.07
C VAL A 137 7.51 13.87 10.29
N SER A 138 6.66 14.07 9.28
CA SER A 138 5.55 15.05 9.37
C SER A 138 4.41 14.59 10.28
N TRP A 139 4.25 13.29 10.52
CA TRP A 139 3.19 12.77 11.40
C TRP A 139 3.51 11.38 11.95
N LYS A 140 3.02 11.11 13.16
CA LYS A 140 3.14 9.83 13.86
C LYS A 140 1.78 9.20 14.14
N VAL A 141 1.76 7.88 14.14
CA VAL A 141 0.59 7.01 14.34
C VAL A 141 0.98 6.03 15.44
N PHE A 142 0.35 6.13 16.62
CA PHE A 142 0.70 5.31 17.79
C PHE A 142 2.21 5.35 18.15
N GLY A 143 2.88 6.49 17.92
CA GLY A 143 4.32 6.65 18.16
C GLY A 143 5.23 6.24 16.99
N PHE A 144 4.71 5.51 16.00
CA PHE A 144 5.45 5.11 14.79
C PHE A 144 5.30 6.14 13.67
N SER A 145 6.27 6.22 12.76
CA SER A 145 6.15 7.09 11.58
C SER A 145 5.07 6.54 10.64
N GLY A 146 4.33 7.44 9.98
CA GLY A 146 3.33 7.07 8.98
C GLY A 146 3.82 6.05 7.93
N PRO A 147 5.02 6.21 7.35
CA PRO A 147 5.57 5.26 6.37
C PRO A 147 5.81 3.86 6.93
N LEU A 148 6.22 3.76 8.19
CA LEU A 148 6.44 2.47 8.84
C LEU A 148 5.12 1.71 8.99
N VAL A 149 4.05 2.39 9.42
CA VAL A 149 2.71 1.78 9.53
C VAL A 149 2.20 1.31 8.16
N SER A 150 2.41 2.10 7.10
CA SER A 150 2.12 1.68 5.73
C SER A 150 2.93 0.44 5.32
N MET A 151 4.21 0.35 5.69
CA MET A 151 5.03 -0.84 5.39
C MET A 151 4.42 -2.10 6.00
N TRP A 152 4.06 -2.05 7.29
CA TRP A 152 3.38 -3.16 7.97
C TRP A 152 2.06 -3.51 7.30
N GLY A 153 1.29 -2.50 6.87
CA GLY A 153 0.05 -2.72 6.15
C GLY A 153 0.24 -3.44 4.81
N TYR A 154 1.27 -3.09 4.02
CA TYR A 154 1.57 -3.82 2.78
C TYR A 154 2.00 -5.26 3.04
N ILE A 155 2.77 -5.50 4.10
CA ILE A 155 3.16 -6.86 4.51
C ILE A 155 1.90 -7.68 4.87
N LEU A 156 0.96 -7.10 5.63
CA LEU A 156 -0.30 -7.77 5.97
C LEU A 156 -1.13 -8.11 4.72
N VAL A 157 -1.22 -7.19 3.75
CA VAL A 157 -1.90 -7.46 2.47
C VAL A 157 -1.17 -8.54 1.68
N ALA A 158 0.16 -8.54 1.65
CA ALA A 158 0.95 -9.59 0.99
C ALA A 158 0.72 -10.96 1.62
N ILE A 159 0.67 -11.05 2.95
CA ILE A 159 0.33 -12.29 3.67
C ILE A 159 -1.10 -12.75 3.32
N GLY A 160 -2.07 -11.83 3.29
CA GLY A 160 -3.44 -12.14 2.89
C GLY A 160 -3.54 -12.64 1.44
N ALA A 161 -2.82 -12.00 0.52
CA ALA A 161 -2.75 -12.43 -0.88
C ALA A 161 -2.10 -13.81 -1.01
N PHE A 162 -1.01 -14.07 -0.29
CA PHE A 162 -0.33 -15.35 -0.27
C PHE A 162 -1.21 -16.46 0.34
N TYR A 163 -1.95 -16.16 1.40
CA TYR A 163 -2.94 -17.07 1.98
C TYR A 163 -3.99 -17.51 0.96
N VAL A 164 -4.52 -16.58 0.16
CA VAL A 164 -5.48 -16.89 -0.92
C VAL A 164 -4.87 -17.82 -1.98
N LEU A 165 -3.56 -17.70 -2.26
CA LEU A 165 -2.86 -18.57 -3.20
C LEU A 165 -2.66 -20.00 -2.68
N ILE A 166 -2.44 -20.16 -1.37
CA ILE A 166 -2.24 -21.47 -0.73
C ILE A 166 -3.57 -22.18 -0.45
N HIS A 167 -4.58 -21.45 0.05
CA HIS A 167 -5.88 -22.02 0.38
C HIS A 167 -6.73 -22.30 -0.87
N ARG A 168 -6.36 -23.40 -1.53
CA ARG A 168 -7.12 -24.00 -2.64
C ARG A 168 -8.40 -24.62 -2.09
N LYS A 169 -9.56 -24.11 -2.49
CA LYS A 169 -10.71 -25.02 -2.61
C LYS A 169 -10.46 -25.88 -3.84
N PRO A 170 -10.48 -27.22 -3.75
CA PRO A 170 -10.34 -28.07 -4.93
C PRO A 170 -11.38 -27.62 -5.95
N ALA A 171 -10.94 -27.43 -7.19
CA ALA A 171 -11.83 -27.11 -8.30
C ALA A 171 -12.94 -28.16 -8.30
N GLN A 172 -14.18 -27.74 -8.06
CA GLN A 172 -15.33 -28.59 -8.21
C GLN A 172 -15.37 -28.94 -9.70
N LYS A 173 -14.84 -30.12 -10.06
CA LYS A 173 -15.05 -30.73 -11.37
C LYS A 173 -16.57 -30.77 -11.57
N LEU A 174 -17.09 -29.94 -12.48
CA LEU A 174 -18.40 -30.19 -13.04
C LEU A 174 -18.24 -31.48 -13.86
N TYR A 175 -19.03 -32.49 -13.49
CA TYR A 175 -19.36 -33.63 -14.33
C TYR A 175 -20.18 -33.15 -15.52
#